data_AF-A0A8K1C8F4-F1
#
_entry.id   AF-A0A8K1C8F4-F1
#
_cell.length_a   1.000
_cell.length_b   1.000
_cell.length_c   1.000
_cell.angle_alpha   90.00
_cell.angle_beta   90.00
_cell.angle_gamma   90.00
#
_symmetry.space_group_name_H-M   'P 1'
#
loop_
_entity.id
_entity.type
_entity.pdbx_description
1 polymer ?
#
loop_
_entity_poly.entity_id
_entity_poly.type
_entity_poly.pdbx_seq_one_letter_code
_entity_poly.pdbx_strand_id
1 'polypeptide(L)'
;MGCNQSTPVTNPAAHAPPTSVTAAAVPSAPASNASVPASVEPESEAASASSPAKNGKYLISGVSITEEGIVYYHIHPSSEPNAEGIKRRYNDFKALYAELNGTESLPPLPQANLRTYFRGRHNQQLMKERENQFADILNAIANDAALSTTPAFQKFVS
;
A
#
# COMPACT_ATOMS: atom_id res chain seq x y z
N MET A 1 19.45 -51.95 -35.45
CA MET A 1 19.48 -51.52 -36.87
C MET A 1 18.92 -50.10 -36.95
N GLY A 2 19.65 -49.18 -37.59
CA GLY A 2 19.28 -47.77 -37.90
C GLY A 2 19.61 -46.76 -36.79
N CYS A 3 20.79 -46.12 -36.74
CA CYS A 3 21.32 -44.99 -37.55
C CYS A 3 20.44 -43.71 -37.49
N ASN A 4 20.91 -42.46 -37.52
CA ASN A 4 22.07 -41.71 -37.03
C ASN A 4 21.75 -40.23 -37.37
N GLN A 5 22.13 -39.30 -36.47
CA GLN A 5 22.33 -37.84 -36.61
C GLN A 5 22.32 -37.21 -38.03
N SER A 6 21.70 -36.02 -38.18
CA SER A 6 21.99 -35.11 -39.32
C SER A 6 21.76 -33.64 -38.94
N THR A 7 22.85 -32.89 -38.83
CA THR A 7 22.93 -31.45 -39.11
C THR A 7 23.23 -31.24 -40.59
N PRO A 8 23.01 -30.03 -41.11
CA PRO A 8 24.05 -29.47 -41.97
C PRO A 8 24.42 -28.02 -41.62
N VAL A 9 25.74 -27.80 -41.51
CA VAL A 9 26.42 -26.52 -41.70
C VAL A 9 26.70 -26.38 -43.19
N THR A 10 26.28 -25.27 -43.82
CA THR A 10 26.88 -24.76 -45.08
C THR A 10 26.74 -23.23 -45.16
N ASN A 11 27.88 -22.56 -45.07
CA ASN A 11 28.23 -21.23 -45.60
C ASN A 11 29.20 -21.51 -46.77
N PRO A 12 29.31 -20.77 -47.91
CA PRO A 12 29.85 -19.40 -47.90
C PRO A 12 29.47 -18.44 -49.08
N ALA A 13 29.85 -17.17 -48.87
CA ALA A 13 30.41 -16.20 -49.83
C ALA A 13 29.52 -15.54 -50.91
N ALA A 14 29.39 -14.20 -50.83
CA ALA A 14 29.90 -13.30 -51.87
C ALA A 14 29.95 -11.81 -51.43
N HIS A 15 31.19 -11.32 -51.29
CA HIS A 15 31.71 -9.99 -51.71
C HIS A 15 31.17 -8.66 -51.14
N ALA A 16 32.07 -7.96 -50.42
CA ALA A 16 32.11 -6.51 -50.10
C ALA A 16 32.67 -5.67 -51.29
N PRO A 17 33.08 -4.37 -51.21
CA PRO A 17 32.97 -3.28 -50.19
C PRO A 17 32.61 -1.89 -50.86
N PRO A 18 33.19 -0.72 -50.51
CA PRO A 18 32.95 0.24 -49.40
C PRO A 18 32.56 1.67 -49.88
N THR A 19 32.19 2.63 -49.01
CA THR A 19 32.68 4.04 -49.08
C THR A 19 32.17 4.95 -47.95
N SER A 20 33.11 5.67 -47.34
CA SER A 20 32.96 6.78 -46.40
C SER A 20 32.47 8.06 -47.08
N VAL A 21 31.67 8.88 -46.39
CA VAL A 21 31.63 10.34 -46.60
C VAL A 21 31.49 11.06 -45.25
N THR A 22 32.24 12.15 -45.14
CA THR A 22 32.59 12.97 -43.97
C THR A 22 31.83 14.31 -43.98
N ALA A 23 31.53 14.82 -42.77
CA ALA A 23 31.39 16.23 -42.31
C ALA A 23 30.38 17.22 -42.94
N ALA A 24 29.60 17.94 -42.09
CA ALA A 24 29.91 19.32 -41.63
C ALA A 24 28.72 20.07 -40.95
N ALA A 25 29.04 20.84 -39.90
CA ALA A 25 28.49 22.14 -39.43
C ALA A 25 26.99 22.30 -39.03
N VAL A 26 26.60 22.46 -37.74
CA VAL A 26 26.41 23.67 -36.83
C VAL A 26 25.44 24.76 -37.34
N PRO A 27 24.74 25.63 -36.53
CA PRO A 27 24.83 25.93 -35.07
C PRO A 27 23.48 26.23 -34.33
N SER A 28 23.49 26.45 -33.00
CA SER A 28 22.90 27.64 -32.31
C SER A 28 22.76 27.47 -30.78
N ALA A 29 23.31 28.44 -30.05
CA ALA A 29 23.26 28.71 -28.61
C ALA A 29 21.90 29.37 -28.19
N PRO A 30 21.64 29.91 -26.96
CA PRO A 30 22.54 30.15 -25.81
C PRO A 30 21.93 30.02 -24.36
N ALA A 31 22.82 30.26 -23.38
CA ALA A 31 22.63 31.03 -22.14
C ALA A 31 21.89 30.46 -20.91
N SER A 32 22.64 30.51 -19.78
CA SER A 32 22.21 30.93 -18.42
C SER A 32 21.23 29.98 -17.69
N ASN A 33 21.26 29.77 -16.37
CA ASN A 33 21.79 30.55 -15.27
C ASN A 33 21.74 29.66 -13.99
N ALA A 34 22.56 30.05 -13.01
CA ALA A 34 22.22 30.08 -11.58
C ALA A 34 21.99 28.78 -10.77
N SER A 35 22.83 28.69 -9.72
CA SER A 35 22.45 28.49 -8.31
C SER A 35 22.08 27.09 -7.78
N VAL A 36 23.01 26.56 -6.97
CA VAL A 36 22.92 26.13 -5.55
C VAL A 36 21.52 25.95 -4.88
N PRO A 37 21.45 25.32 -3.68
CA PRO A 37 21.72 23.94 -3.26
C PRO A 37 20.41 23.38 -2.60
N ALA A 38 20.52 22.55 -1.55
CA ALA A 38 19.44 22.00 -0.68
C ALA A 38 18.88 20.64 -1.14
N SER A 39 19.14 19.53 -0.44
CA SER A 39 18.66 19.22 0.92
C SER A 39 17.15 19.38 1.04
N VAL A 40 16.42 18.29 0.80
CA VAL A 40 15.12 18.04 1.42
C VAL A 40 14.90 16.52 1.44
N GLU A 41 15.21 15.97 2.60
CA GLU A 41 14.51 14.84 3.20
C GLU A 41 12.99 15.08 3.06
N PRO A 42 12.18 14.16 2.51
CA PRO A 42 10.75 14.25 2.68
C PRO A 42 10.40 13.74 4.09
N GLU A 43 10.51 14.66 5.04
CA GLU A 43 9.76 14.64 6.30
C GLU A 43 8.26 14.70 5.98
N SER A 44 7.50 13.85 6.67
CA SER A 44 6.07 13.96 6.98
C SER A 44 5.21 14.89 6.11
N GLU A 45 4.37 14.28 5.27
CA GLU A 45 3.10 14.91 4.89
C GLU A 45 1.93 14.11 5.44
N ALA A 46 1.41 14.64 6.55
CA ALA A 46 0.15 14.28 7.14
C ALA A 46 -0.99 14.50 6.14
N ALA A 47 -1.48 13.43 5.51
CA ALA A 47 -2.83 13.42 4.98
C ALA A 47 -3.80 13.17 6.13
N SER A 48 -4.07 14.25 6.88
CA SER A 48 -5.24 14.39 7.73
C SER A 48 -6.49 14.18 6.87
N ALA A 49 -7.02 12.96 6.88
CA ALA A 49 -8.39 12.69 6.48
C ALA A 49 -9.25 12.72 7.74
N SER A 50 -9.53 13.93 8.21
CA SER A 50 -10.67 14.18 9.08
C SER A 50 -11.91 13.57 8.43
N SER A 51 -12.37 12.44 8.96
CA SER A 51 -13.74 11.95 8.79
C SER A 51 -14.40 11.97 10.17
N PRO A 52 -15.52 12.70 10.33
CA PRO A 52 -16.02 13.09 11.64
C PRO A 52 -16.62 11.90 12.39
N ALA A 53 -16.15 11.75 13.63
CA ALA A 53 -16.87 11.26 14.80
C ALA A 53 -18.08 10.35 14.51
N LYS A 54 -17.80 9.08 14.21
CA LYS A 54 -18.69 8.02 14.69
C LYS A 54 -18.48 8.01 16.21
N ASN A 55 -19.53 8.27 17.00
CA ASN A 55 -19.49 8.32 18.47
C ASN A 55 -19.17 6.94 19.08
N GLY A 56 -17.97 6.45 18.83
CA GLY A 56 -17.47 5.15 19.23
C GLY A 56 -16.26 5.28 20.13
N LYS A 57 -15.82 4.17 20.73
CA LYS A 57 -14.65 4.17 21.61
C LYS A 57 -13.34 4.28 20.84
N TYR A 58 -13.33 3.93 19.56
CA TYR A 58 -12.14 3.91 18.71
C TYR A 58 -12.41 4.59 17.36
N LEU A 59 -11.39 5.27 16.86
CA LEU A 59 -11.39 5.96 15.58
C LEU A 59 -10.09 5.72 14.84
N ILE A 60 -10.15 5.65 13.51
CA ILE A 60 -8.97 5.39 12.67
C ILE A 60 -8.57 6.71 12.02
N SER A 61 -7.44 7.28 12.45
CA SER A 61 -6.99 8.62 12.06
C SER A 61 -6.25 8.65 10.73
N GLY A 62 -5.84 7.50 10.21
CA GLY A 62 -5.20 7.41 8.91
C GLY A 62 -4.50 6.09 8.63
N VAL A 63 -3.78 6.07 7.52
CA VAL A 63 -3.06 4.91 7.00
C VAL A 63 -1.62 5.27 6.68
N SER A 64 -0.70 4.41 7.11
CA SER A 64 0.72 4.46 6.73
C SER A 64 1.08 3.25 5.88
N ILE A 65 1.91 3.47 4.85
CA ILE A 65 2.40 2.40 3.98
C ILE A 65 3.93 2.34 4.16
N THR A 66 4.46 1.16 4.50
CA THR A 66 5.91 0.95 4.59
C THR A 66 6.55 0.86 3.21
N GLU A 67 7.88 0.95 3.11
CA GLU A 67 8.63 0.77 1.86
C GLU A 67 8.38 -0.61 1.21
N GLU A 68 8.09 -1.62 2.04
CA GLU A 68 7.69 -2.97 1.62
C GLU A 68 6.23 -3.03 1.09
N GLY A 69 5.50 -1.92 1.21
CA GLY A 69 4.11 -1.77 0.80
C GLY A 69 3.10 -2.38 1.76
N ILE A 70 3.46 -2.55 3.03
CA ILE A 70 2.55 -3.04 4.07
C ILE A 70 1.72 -1.87 4.58
N VAL A 71 0.39 -2.04 4.57
CA VAL A 71 -0.58 -1.02 4.96
C VAL A 71 -0.94 -1.16 6.43
N TYR A 72 -0.64 -0.14 7.22
CA TYR A 72 -1.00 -0.01 8.63
C TYR A 72 -2.08 1.05 8.81
N TYR A 73 -3.12 0.71 9.57
CA TYR A 73 -4.18 1.62 10.00
C TYR A 73 -3.84 2.11 11.41
N HIS A 74 -3.99 3.41 11.64
CA HIS A 74 -3.68 4.04 12.91
C HIS A 74 -4.96 4.20 13.72
N ILE A 75 -5.10 3.39 14.78
CA ILE A 75 -6.27 3.38 15.65
C ILE A 75 -5.99 4.26 16.87
N HIS A 76 -6.86 5.20 17.16
CA HIS A 76 -6.81 6.01 18.36
C HIS A 76 -8.08 5.81 19.18
N PRO A 77 -7.98 5.79 20.52
CA PRO A 77 -9.14 5.88 21.38
C PRO A 77 -9.83 7.24 21.18
N SER A 78 -11.16 7.26 21.10
CA SER A 78 -11.90 8.51 20.93
C SER A 78 -11.76 9.47 22.11
N SER A 79 -11.38 8.96 23.29
CA SER A 79 -11.09 9.77 24.47
C SER A 79 -9.78 10.55 24.35
N GLU A 80 -8.79 10.02 23.64
CA GLU A 80 -7.46 10.62 23.49
C GLU A 80 -7.00 10.55 22.03
N PRO A 81 -7.53 11.43 21.15
CA PRO A 81 -7.18 11.42 19.73
C PRO A 81 -5.71 11.78 19.46
N ASN A 82 -5.03 12.40 20.44
CA ASN A 82 -3.60 12.78 20.37
C ASN A 82 -2.67 11.73 21.00
N ALA A 83 -3.20 10.65 21.59
CA ALA A 83 -2.36 9.57 22.10
C ALA A 83 -1.66 8.85 20.94
N GLU A 84 -0.58 8.14 21.25
CA GLU A 84 0.12 7.33 20.26
C GLU A 84 -0.83 6.26 19.69
N GLY A 85 -1.06 6.34 18.37
CA GLY A 85 -2.01 5.49 17.68
C GLY A 85 -1.50 4.06 17.55
N ILE A 86 -2.37 3.10 17.81
CA ILE A 86 -2.07 1.67 17.66
C ILE A 86 -2.06 1.35 16.18
N LYS A 87 -0.92 0.87 15.67
CA LYS A 87 -0.76 0.49 14.26
C LYS A 87 -1.17 -0.96 14.05
N ARG A 88 -2.22 -1.20 13.26
CA ARG A 88 -2.71 -2.55 12.92
C ARG A 88 -2.84 -2.72 11.42
N ARG A 89 -2.50 -3.89 10.89
CA ARG A 89 -2.67 -4.20 9.46
C ARG A 89 -4.00 -4.90 9.20
N TYR A 90 -4.45 -4.92 7.95
CA TYR A 90 -5.68 -5.64 7.54
C TYR A 90 -5.73 -7.10 8.03
N ASN A 91 -4.60 -7.81 8.00
CA ASN A 91 -4.54 -9.19 8.49
C ASN A 91 -4.74 -9.32 10.00
N ASP A 92 -4.38 -8.31 10.80
CA ASP A 92 -4.59 -8.34 12.24
C ASP A 92 -6.09 -8.21 12.55
N PHE A 93 -6.82 -7.36 11.81
CA PHE A 93 -8.28 -7.28 11.89
C PHE A 93 -8.93 -8.61 11.49
N LYS A 94 -8.43 -9.29 10.45
CA LYS A 94 -8.91 -10.62 10.09
C LYS A 94 -8.70 -11.65 11.19
N ALA A 95 -7.53 -11.64 11.83
CA ALA A 95 -7.23 -12.55 12.93
C ALA A 95 -8.18 -12.31 14.11
N LEU A 96 -8.38 -11.04 14.50
CA LEU A 96 -9.35 -10.66 15.53
C LEU A 96 -10.76 -11.15 15.19
N TYR A 97 -11.22 -10.90 13.96
CA TYR A 97 -12.56 -11.28 13.53
C TYR A 97 -12.77 -12.80 13.51
N ALA A 98 -11.71 -13.56 13.18
CA ALA A 98 -11.71 -15.01 13.22
C ALA A 98 -11.73 -15.53 14.67
N GLU A 99 -10.97 -14.94 15.58
CA GLU A 99 -10.97 -15.31 17.01
C GLU A 99 -12.31 -15.02 17.69
N LEU A 100 -13.01 -13.96 17.27
CA LEU A 100 -14.35 -13.63 17.74
C LEU A 100 -15.44 -14.50 17.08
N ASN A 101 -15.06 -15.48 16.25
CA ASN A 101 -15.93 -16.44 15.56
C ASN A 101 -17.11 -15.80 14.83
N GLY A 102 -16.94 -14.58 14.29
CA GLY A 102 -17.95 -13.91 13.48
C GLY A 102 -19.35 -13.99 14.06
N THR A 103 -19.50 -13.71 15.36
CA THR A 103 -20.83 -13.62 16.00
C THR A 103 -21.76 -12.77 15.12
N GLU A 104 -23.02 -13.20 14.93
CA GLU A 104 -24.01 -12.57 14.03
C GLU A 104 -24.20 -11.05 14.24
N SER A 105 -23.70 -10.52 15.38
CA SER A 105 -23.73 -9.11 15.75
C SER A 105 -22.62 -8.26 15.11
N LEU A 106 -21.56 -8.87 14.55
CA LEU A 106 -20.42 -8.14 14.03
C LEU A 106 -20.63 -7.67 12.57
N PRO A 107 -20.29 -6.40 12.26
CA PRO A 107 -20.38 -5.89 10.90
C PRO A 107 -19.33 -6.55 10.00
N PRO A 108 -19.65 -6.79 8.72
CA PRO A 108 -18.81 -7.58 7.83
C PRO A 108 -17.42 -6.96 7.63
N LEU A 109 -16.41 -7.82 7.55
CA LEU A 109 -15.04 -7.40 7.21
C LEU A 109 -14.99 -6.74 5.83
N PRO A 110 -14.24 -5.63 5.67
CA PRO A 110 -14.02 -5.03 4.36
C PRO A 110 -13.39 -6.02 3.40
N GLN A 111 -13.93 -6.09 2.18
CA GLN A 111 -13.43 -7.05 1.19
C GLN A 111 -12.01 -6.72 0.73
N ALA A 112 -11.13 -7.72 0.82
CA ALA A 112 -9.84 -7.73 0.14
C ALA A 112 -10.05 -8.09 -1.33
N ASN A 113 -10.49 -7.12 -2.15
CA ASN A 113 -10.63 -7.34 -3.58
C ASN A 113 -9.26 -7.66 -4.20
N LEU A 114 -9.04 -8.87 -4.74
CA LEU A 114 -7.75 -9.26 -5.35
C LEU A 114 -7.33 -8.31 -6.49
N ARG A 115 -8.29 -7.75 -7.23
CA ARG A 115 -8.05 -6.72 -8.26
C ARG A 115 -7.50 -5.41 -7.69
N THR A 116 -7.80 -5.12 -6.43
CA THR A 116 -7.31 -3.94 -5.70
C THR A 116 -5.95 -4.20 -5.05
N TYR A 117 -5.40 -5.41 -5.10
CA TYR A 117 -4.02 -5.62 -4.63
C TYR A 117 -3.00 -4.93 -5.55
N PHE A 118 -3.28 -4.89 -6.86
CA PHE A 118 -2.42 -4.24 -7.86
C PHE A 118 -2.61 -2.73 -8.00
N ARG A 119 -3.78 -2.17 -7.63
CA ARG A 119 -4.09 -0.72 -7.78
C ARG A 119 -4.57 -0.03 -6.50
N GLY A 120 -4.91 -0.80 -5.47
CA GLY A 120 -5.58 -0.34 -4.26
C GLY A 120 -4.67 0.36 -3.27
N ARG A 121 -3.34 0.13 -3.31
CA ARG A 121 -2.37 0.91 -2.53
C ARG A 121 -2.41 2.41 -2.89
N HIS A 122 -2.77 2.73 -4.14
CA HIS A 122 -2.95 4.11 -4.61
C HIS A 122 -4.41 4.57 -4.62
N ASN A 123 -5.35 3.70 -4.22
CA ASN A 123 -6.77 4.05 -4.20
C ASN A 123 -7.16 4.54 -2.80
N GLN A 124 -6.97 5.84 -2.60
CA GLN A 124 -7.32 6.55 -1.35
C GLN A 124 -8.78 6.36 -0.96
N GLN A 125 -9.69 6.28 -1.94
CA GLN A 125 -11.12 6.08 -1.67
C GLN A 125 -11.38 4.72 -1.04
N LEU A 126 -10.71 3.68 -1.52
CA LEU A 126 -10.83 2.34 -0.98
C LEU A 126 -10.22 2.25 0.44
N MET A 127 -9.10 2.94 0.69
CA MET A 127 -8.50 2.99 2.03
C MET A 127 -9.44 3.67 3.02
N LYS A 128 -10.06 4.80 2.65
CA LYS A 128 -11.07 5.47 3.47
C LYS A 128 -12.29 4.60 3.76
N GLU A 129 -12.76 3.84 2.78
CA GLU A 129 -13.87 2.91 2.99
C GLU A 129 -13.50 1.83 4.01
N ARG A 130 -12.28 1.27 3.91
CA ARG A 130 -11.77 0.29 4.87
C ARG A 130 -11.59 0.89 6.26
N GLU A 131 -11.03 2.09 6.37
CA GLU A 131 -10.89 2.81 7.63
C GLU A 131 -12.26 2.94 8.32
N ASN A 132 -13.27 3.39 7.57
CA ASN A 132 -14.61 3.55 8.10
C ASN A 132 -15.22 2.23 8.59
N GLN A 133 -15.07 1.15 7.82
CA GLN A 133 -15.59 -0.17 8.20
C GLN A 133 -14.82 -0.77 9.39
N PHE A 134 -13.49 -0.59 9.44
CA PHE A 134 -12.71 -1.03 10.58
C PHE A 134 -13.06 -0.28 11.86
N ALA A 135 -13.29 1.03 11.77
CA ALA A 135 -13.81 1.79 12.89
C ALA A 135 -15.18 1.24 13.35
N ASP A 136 -16.07 0.89 12.43
CA ASP A 136 -17.37 0.29 12.77
C ASP A 136 -17.21 -1.06 13.48
N ILE A 137 -16.33 -1.93 12.98
CA ILE A 137 -16.04 -3.23 13.58
C ILE A 137 -15.51 -3.05 15.01
N LEU A 138 -14.51 -2.17 15.20
CA LEU A 138 -13.93 -1.93 16.53
C LEU A 138 -14.97 -1.37 17.50
N ASN A 139 -15.82 -0.47 17.03
CA ASN A 139 -16.87 0.11 17.85
C ASN A 139 -17.98 -0.90 18.15
N ALA A 140 -18.35 -1.78 17.22
CA ALA A 140 -19.29 -2.86 17.47
C ALA A 140 -18.76 -3.81 18.55
N ILE A 141 -17.49 -4.23 18.44
CA ILE A 141 -16.83 -5.09 19.43
C ILE A 141 -16.74 -4.37 20.79
N ALA A 142 -16.39 -3.09 20.80
CA ALA A 142 -16.21 -2.32 22.04
C ALA A 142 -17.53 -2.01 22.78
N ASN A 143 -18.66 -2.02 22.06
CA ASN A 143 -20.00 -1.83 22.65
C ASN A 143 -20.59 -3.14 23.18
N ASP A 144 -20.15 -4.28 22.67
CA ASP A 144 -20.55 -5.60 23.18
C ASP A 144 -19.66 -6.02 24.36
N ALA A 145 -20.24 -6.07 25.56
CA ALA A 145 -19.51 -6.43 26.78
C ALA A 145 -18.88 -7.83 26.73
N ALA A 146 -19.48 -8.78 25.99
CA ALA A 146 -18.95 -10.13 25.85
C ALA A 146 -17.70 -10.14 24.97
N LEU A 147 -17.70 -9.34 23.89
CA LEU A 147 -16.59 -9.29 22.94
C LEU A 147 -15.46 -8.36 23.41
N SER A 148 -15.78 -7.23 24.05
CA SER A 148 -14.81 -6.26 24.55
C SER A 148 -13.90 -6.83 25.66
N THR A 149 -14.41 -7.81 26.40
CA THR A 149 -13.68 -8.44 27.51
C THR A 149 -12.80 -9.61 27.05
N THR A 150 -12.89 -10.00 25.77
CA THR A 150 -12.07 -11.09 25.24
C THR A 150 -10.58 -10.71 25.23
N PRO A 151 -9.68 -11.67 25.52
CA PRO A 151 -8.25 -11.41 25.48
C PRO A 151 -7.76 -11.05 24.07
N ALA A 152 -8.44 -11.56 23.03
CA ALA A 152 -8.20 -11.24 21.63
C ALA A 152 -8.31 -9.73 21.38
N PHE A 153 -9.46 -9.15 21.77
CA PHE A 153 -9.73 -7.74 21.58
C PHE A 153 -8.82 -6.86 22.45
N GLN A 154 -8.63 -7.21 23.72
CA GLN A 154 -7.75 -6.46 24.62
C GLN A 154 -6.31 -6.40 24.11
N LYS A 155 -5.76 -7.51 23.59
CA LYS A 155 -4.43 -7.53 22.96
C LYS A 155 -4.36 -6.72 21.68
N PHE A 156 -5.48 -6.59 20.97
CA PHE A 156 -5.55 -5.84 19.71
C PHE A 156 -5.56 -4.32 19.96
N VAL A 157 -6.24 -3.86 21.01
CA VAL A 157 -6.34 -2.43 21.38
C VAL A 157 -5.36 -2.00 22.47
N SER A 158 -4.43 -2.88 22.84
CA SER A 158 -3.29 -2.59 23.71
C SER A 158 -2.02 -2.30 22.92
#